data_AF-A0A2V9XHZ1-F1
#
_entry.id   AF-A0A2V9XHZ1-F1
#
_cell.length_a   1.000
_cell.length_b   1.000
_cell.length_c   1.000
_cell.angle_alpha   90.00
_cell.angle_beta   90.00
_cell.angle_gamma   90.00
#
_symmetry.space_group_name_H-M   'P 1'
#
loop_
_entity.id
_entity.type
_entity.pdbx_description
1 polymer ?
#
loop_
_entity_poly.entity_id
_entity_poly.type
_entity_poly.pdbx_seq_one_letter_code
_entity_poly.pdbx_strand_id
1 'polypeptide(L)'
;MHRGSKLLASLFMSAALAAPIAVNAVARPQDDRDRERQERAERRMYDREHRDYHNWDDREDGTYRRWLQERHEAYRDFNRLKRREQRDYWNWRHSHEQHEEHEEHEQH
;
A
#
# COMPACT_ATOMS: atom_id res chain seq x y z
N MET A 1 -49.13 -28.01 -52.42
CA MET A 1 -48.35 -28.29 -51.19
C MET A 1 -47.70 -26.99 -50.73
N HIS A 2 -48.03 -26.57 -49.50
CA HIS A 2 -47.37 -25.62 -48.57
C HIS A 2 -46.73 -24.34 -49.16
N ARG A 3 -47.48 -23.22 -49.23
CA ARG A 3 -47.76 -22.20 -48.18
C ARG A 3 -46.57 -21.28 -47.88
N GLY A 4 -46.60 -20.09 -48.48
CA GLY A 4 -45.82 -18.94 -48.04
C GLY A 4 -46.48 -18.25 -46.84
N SER A 5 -45.67 -17.84 -45.87
CA SER A 5 -45.92 -16.69 -44.98
C SER A 5 -44.62 -16.46 -44.18
N LYS A 6 -43.84 -15.45 -44.57
CA LYS A 6 -42.68 -15.01 -43.79
C LYS A 6 -43.21 -14.14 -42.65
N LEU A 7 -43.17 -14.75 -41.46
CA LEU A 7 -43.11 -14.21 -40.11
C LEU A 7 -43.72 -12.83 -39.88
N LEU A 8 -44.84 -12.92 -39.16
CA LEU A 8 -45.71 -11.89 -38.60
C LEU A 8 -44.96 -10.75 -37.91
N ALA A 9 -45.50 -9.57 -38.15
CA ALA A 9 -45.14 -8.32 -37.52
C ALA A 9 -45.39 -8.33 -36.01
N SER A 10 -44.52 -7.56 -35.34
CA SER A 10 -44.61 -6.91 -34.04
C SER A 10 -45.71 -7.29 -33.04
N LEU A 11 -45.29 -7.49 -31.79
CA LEU A 11 -45.97 -6.90 -30.63
C LEU A 11 -44.90 -6.34 -29.67
N PHE A 12 -44.67 -5.03 -29.76
CA PHE A 12 -44.04 -4.24 -28.71
C PHE A 12 -45.08 -3.96 -27.63
N MET A 13 -44.90 -4.52 -26.43
CA MET A 13 -45.44 -3.93 -25.21
C MET A 13 -44.75 -4.54 -24.00
N SER A 14 -43.90 -3.77 -23.31
CA SER A 14 -43.66 -3.96 -21.89
C SER A 14 -43.40 -2.59 -21.28
N ALA A 15 -44.39 -2.16 -20.52
CA ALA A 15 -44.44 -0.89 -19.84
C ALA A 15 -43.26 -0.77 -18.86
N ALA A 16 -42.58 0.37 -18.91
CA ALA A 16 -41.65 0.77 -17.88
C ALA A 16 -42.41 1.02 -16.58
N LEU A 17 -42.17 0.19 -15.56
CA LEU A 17 -42.42 0.59 -14.19
C LEU A 17 -41.08 0.96 -13.55
N ALA A 18 -40.87 2.27 -13.46
CA ALA A 18 -39.81 2.84 -12.68
C ALA A 18 -40.07 2.51 -11.20
N ALA A 19 -39.13 1.80 -10.57
CA ALA A 19 -38.85 1.98 -9.16
C ALA A 19 -37.32 1.89 -9.00
N PRO A 20 -36.63 2.97 -8.61
CA PRO A 20 -35.30 2.82 -8.06
C PRO A 20 -35.46 1.98 -6.80
N ILE A 21 -34.95 0.76 -6.81
CA ILE A 21 -34.64 0.08 -5.56
C ILE A 21 -33.53 0.91 -4.93
N ALA A 22 -33.93 1.84 -4.07
CA ALA A 22 -33.03 2.51 -3.16
C ALA A 22 -32.49 1.46 -2.19
N VAL A 23 -31.44 0.75 -2.63
CA VAL A 23 -30.56 0.02 -1.72
C VAL A 23 -29.76 1.08 -0.95
N ASN A 24 -30.39 1.59 0.10
CA ASN A 24 -29.68 2.25 1.18
C ASN A 24 -28.85 1.20 1.94
N ALA A 25 -27.64 1.61 2.29
CA ALA A 25 -26.75 1.02 3.28
C ALA A 25 -26.16 -0.36 2.95
N VAL A 26 -25.01 -0.34 2.28
CA VAL A 26 -23.75 -0.57 3.02
C VAL A 26 -22.80 0.50 2.51
N ALA A 27 -22.45 1.46 3.38
CA ALA A 27 -21.23 2.23 3.20
C ALA A 27 -20.13 1.20 2.98
N ARG A 28 -19.64 1.10 1.73
CA ARG A 28 -18.59 0.14 1.42
C ARG A 28 -17.39 0.52 2.31
N PRO A 29 -16.77 -0.42 3.03
CA PRO A 29 -15.52 -0.19 3.76
C PRO A 29 -14.34 -0.03 2.78
N GLN A 30 -14.54 0.74 1.71
CA GLN A 30 -13.51 1.10 0.74
C GLN A 30 -12.74 2.33 1.21
N ASP A 31 -13.42 3.30 1.84
CA ASP A 31 -12.77 4.52 2.34
C ASP A 31 -11.76 4.22 3.48
N ASP A 32 -12.08 3.27 4.36
CA ASP A 32 -11.17 2.88 5.45
C ASP A 32 -9.96 2.08 4.94
N ARG A 33 -10.14 1.18 3.96
CA ARG A 33 -9.02 0.38 3.39
C ARG A 33 -8.13 1.19 2.46
N ASP A 34 -8.68 2.17 1.75
CA ASP A 34 -7.90 3.09 0.92
C ASP A 34 -7.15 4.11 1.77
N ARG A 35 -7.74 4.58 2.89
CA ARG A 35 -7.02 5.35 3.93
C ARG A 35 -5.91 4.55 4.57
N GLU A 36 -6.17 3.33 5.04
CA GLU A 36 -5.14 2.53 5.72
C GLU A 36 -3.99 2.15 4.76
N ARG A 37 -4.31 1.90 3.48
CA ARG A 37 -3.31 1.72 2.42
C ARG A 37 -2.56 3.02 2.11
N GLN A 38 -3.22 4.18 2.12
CA GLN A 38 -2.58 5.48 1.98
C GLN A 38 -1.69 5.77 3.18
N GLU A 39 -2.17 5.66 4.42
CA GLU A 39 -1.39 5.85 5.66
C GLU A 39 -0.17 4.93 5.73
N ARG A 40 -0.31 3.65 5.34
CA ARG A 40 0.84 2.72 5.21
C ARG A 40 1.76 3.06 4.02
N ALA A 41 1.24 3.63 2.95
CA ALA A 41 2.03 4.10 1.81
C ALA A 41 2.63 5.50 2.01
N GLU A 42 2.15 6.27 2.99
CA GLU A 42 2.44 7.69 3.16
C GLU A 42 3.79 7.95 3.81
N ARG A 43 4.33 6.99 4.58
CA ARG A 43 5.65 7.13 5.19
C ARG A 43 6.74 6.42 4.40
N ARG A 44 6.71 6.53 3.07
CA ARG A 44 7.83 6.11 2.24
C ARG A 44 8.96 7.12 2.36
N MET A 45 10.11 6.67 2.85
CA MET A 45 11.33 7.47 2.88
C MET A 45 12.17 7.14 1.66
N TYR A 46 12.56 8.18 0.93
CA TYR A 46 13.42 8.03 -0.24
C TYR A 46 14.88 8.08 0.20
N ASP A 47 15.62 6.99 0.00
CA ASP A 47 17.06 7.01 0.14
C ASP A 47 17.69 7.47 -1.19
N ARG A 48 18.35 8.62 -1.12
CA ARG A 48 19.01 9.24 -2.27
C ARG A 48 20.33 8.53 -2.64
N GLU A 49 20.97 7.86 -1.68
CA GLU A 49 22.27 7.23 -1.89
C GLU A 49 22.11 5.95 -2.71
N HIS A 50 21.18 5.09 -2.32
CA HIS A 50 20.90 3.81 -2.99
C HIS A 50 19.77 3.91 -4.03
N ARG A 51 19.07 5.06 -4.09
CA ARG A 51 18.01 5.39 -5.05
C ARG A 51 16.78 4.48 -4.94
N ASP A 52 16.49 4.00 -3.75
CA ASP A 52 15.35 3.15 -3.40
C ASP A 52 14.39 3.83 -2.42
N TYR A 53 13.24 3.20 -2.24
CA TYR A 53 12.19 3.66 -1.34
C TYR A 53 12.02 2.64 -0.21
N HIS A 54 12.21 3.10 1.02
CA HIS A 54 11.96 2.31 2.22
C HIS A 54 10.60 2.69 2.81
N ASN A 55 9.84 1.69 3.24
CA ASN A 55 8.62 1.94 4.00
C ASN A 55 9.00 2.18 5.46
N TRP A 56 8.61 3.34 6.00
CA TRP A 56 8.80 3.64 7.42
C TRP A 56 7.63 3.05 8.23
N ASP A 57 7.68 1.74 8.43
CA ASP A 57 6.75 1.00 9.28
C ASP A 57 7.31 0.80 10.71
N ASP A 58 6.58 0.07 11.55
CA ASP A 58 6.99 -0.20 12.93
C ASP A 58 8.29 -1.02 13.02
N ARG A 59 8.60 -1.85 12.00
CA ARG A 59 9.85 -2.61 11.93
C ARG A 59 11.00 -1.65 11.66
N GLU A 60 10.83 -0.76 10.68
CA GLU A 60 11.83 0.24 10.33
C GLU A 60 12.08 1.24 11.47
N ASP A 61 11.04 1.70 12.18
CA ASP A 61 11.20 2.56 13.37
C ASP A 61 11.96 1.82 14.49
N GLY A 62 11.71 0.52 14.68
CA GLY A 62 12.45 -0.32 15.62
C GLY A 62 13.93 -0.44 15.27
N THR A 63 14.23 -0.67 13.99
CA THR A 63 15.60 -0.73 13.46
C THR A 63 16.31 0.62 13.61
N TYR A 64 15.63 1.72 13.30
CA TYR A 64 16.13 3.07 13.50
C TYR A 64 16.46 3.38 14.97
N ARG A 65 15.60 2.95 15.90
CA ARG A 65 15.87 3.08 17.34
C ARG A 65 17.10 2.28 17.77
N ARG A 66 17.30 1.08 17.22
CA ARG A 66 18.51 0.28 17.49
C ARG A 66 19.77 1.00 17.03
N TRP A 67 19.75 1.58 15.83
CA TRP A 67 20.86 2.38 15.33
C TRP A 67 21.18 3.58 16.24
N LEU A 68 20.16 4.27 16.76
CA LEU A 68 20.35 5.33 17.74
C LEU A 68 20.93 4.81 19.06
N GLN A 69 20.46 3.64 19.52
CA GLN A 69 20.94 3.00 20.74
C GLN A 69 22.42 2.60 20.64
N GLU A 70 22.85 2.02 19.51
CA GLU A 70 24.26 1.70 19.23
C GLU A 70 25.15 2.95 19.26
N ARG A 71 24.58 4.09 18.90
CA ARG A 71 25.27 5.39 18.92
C ARG A 71 25.13 6.15 20.24
N HIS A 72 24.38 5.62 21.21
CA HIS A 72 24.01 6.30 22.45
C HIS A 72 23.32 7.66 22.25
N GLU A 73 22.53 7.79 21.17
CA GLU A 73 21.80 9.00 20.82
C GLU A 73 20.35 8.94 21.32
N ALA A 74 19.78 10.10 21.66
CA ALA A 74 18.37 10.20 22.02
C ALA A 74 17.45 10.06 20.79
N TYR A 75 16.25 9.53 21.00
CA TYR A 75 15.25 9.43 19.93
C TYR A 75 14.90 10.80 19.35
N ARG A 76 14.99 10.91 18.03
CA ARG A 76 14.59 12.07 17.24
C ARG A 76 13.87 11.56 16.01
N ASP A 77 12.80 12.24 15.59
CA ASP A 77 12.12 11.87 14.34
C ASP A 77 13.12 11.88 13.17
N PHE A 78 13.10 10.83 12.35
CA PHE A 78 13.97 10.70 11.18
C PHE A 78 13.88 11.91 10.23
N ASN A 79 12.67 12.45 10.04
CA ASN A 79 12.42 13.64 9.24
C ASN A 79 13.06 14.92 9.77
N ARG A 80 13.43 14.95 11.06
CA ARG A 80 14.09 16.08 11.73
C ARG A 80 15.60 15.93 11.80
N LEU A 81 16.14 14.83 11.28
CA LEU A 81 17.58 14.64 11.18
C LEU A 81 18.19 15.53 10.09
N LYS A 82 19.46 15.88 10.26
CA LYS A 82 20.23 16.50 9.18
C LYS A 82 20.40 15.48 8.04
N ARG A 83 20.49 15.97 6.81
CA ARG A 83 20.71 15.13 5.62
C ARG A 83 21.91 14.18 5.75
N ARG A 84 22.97 14.61 6.46
CA ARG A 84 24.12 13.76 6.76
C ARG A 84 23.75 12.57 7.64
N GLU A 85 23.01 12.81 8.72
CA GLU A 85 22.58 11.77 9.66
C GLU A 85 21.61 10.77 8.99
N GLN A 86 20.70 11.26 8.13
CA GLN A 86 19.81 10.39 7.35
C GLN A 86 20.59 9.45 6.43
N ARG A 87 21.61 9.97 5.73
CA ARG A 87 22.49 9.14 4.89
C ARG A 87 23.29 8.13 5.72
N ASP A 88 23.81 8.55 6.87
CA ASP A 88 24.58 7.66 7.75
C ASP A 88 23.70 6.51 8.29
N TYR A 89 22.40 6.76 8.53
CA TYR A 89 21.42 5.71 8.83
C TYR A 89 21.24 4.73 7.67
N TRP A 90 20.94 5.21 6.46
CA TRP A 90 20.72 4.34 5.31
C TRP A 90 21.95 3.47 4.98
N ASN A 91 23.15 4.04 5.05
CA ASN A 91 24.39 3.28 4.87
C ASN A 91 24.54 2.15 5.91
N TRP A 92 24.22 2.43 7.18
CA TRP A 92 24.23 1.41 8.22
C TRP A 92 23.15 0.36 7.99
N ARG A 93 21.96 0.78 7.53
CA ARG A 93 20.82 -0.10 7.31
C ARG A 93 21.12 -1.13 6.22
N HIS A 94 21.65 -0.70 5.08
CA HIS A 94 22.12 -1.57 3.99
C HIS A 94 23.26 -2.51 4.39
N SER A 95 24.14 -2.08 5.30
CA SER A 95 25.20 -2.94 5.85
C SER A 95 24.67 -4.01 6.82
N HIS A 96 23.54 -3.76 7.47
CA HIS A 96 22.92 -4.68 8.42
C HIS A 96 21.88 -5.59 7.76
N GLU A 97 21.23 -5.16 6.65
CA GLU A 97 20.36 -6.04 5.85
C GLU A 97 21.12 -7.23 5.27
N GLN A 98 22.34 -7.01 4.78
CA GLN A 98 23.19 -8.07 4.25
C GLN A 98 23.55 -9.15 5.29
N HIS A 99 23.59 -8.81 6.58
CA HIS A 99 23.84 -9.80 7.64
C HIS A 99 22.57 -10.58 8.00
N GLU A 100 21.41 -9.91 8.07
CA GLU A 100 20.14 -10.57 8.37
C GLU A 100 19.76 -11.60 7.29
N GLU A 101 19.96 -11.29 6.01
CA GLU A 101 19.66 -12.23 4.91
C GLU A 101 20.60 -13.46 4.91
N HIS A 102 21.87 -13.27 5.24
CA HIS A 102 22.85 -14.37 5.21
C HIS A 102 22.63 -15.38 6.35
N GLU A 103 22.19 -14.93 7.53
CA GLU A 103 21.85 -15.83 8.65
C GLU A 103 20.57 -16.66 8.40
N GLU A 104 19.61 -16.14 7.63
CA GLU A 104 18.42 -16.91 7.24
C GLU A 104 18.76 -17.99 6.20
N HIS A 105 19.71 -17.72 5.31
CA HIS A 105 20.12 -18.66 4.26
C HIS A 105 20.97 -19.85 4.75
N GLU A 106 21.71 -19.72 5.87
CA GLU A 106 22.51 -20.82 6.42
C GLU A 106 21.72 -21.79 7.32
N GLN A 107 20.45 -21.49 7.62
CA GLN A 107 19.60 -22.33 8.49
C GLN A 107 18.64 -23.26 7.74
N HIS A 108 18.82 -23.45 6.43
CA HIS A 108 17.95 -24.28 5.58
C HIS A 108 18.67 -25.44 4.90
#